data_AF-A0A958Q666-F1
#
_entry.id   AF-A0A958Q666-F1
#
_cell.length_a   1.000
_cell.length_b   1.000
_cell.length_c   1.000
_cell.angle_alpha   90.00
_cell.angle_beta   90.00
_cell.angle_gamma   90.00
#
_symmetry.space_group_name_H-M   'P 1'
#
loop_
_entity.id
_entity.type
_entity.pdbx_description
1 polymer ?
#
loop_
_entity_poly.entity_id
_entity_poly.type
_entity_poly.pdbx_seq_one_letter_code
_entity_poly.pdbx_strand_id
1 'polypeptide(L)'
;MKSRVYPPWLLIVHHVALAGLLCGLLLSVPLWVGERFFPKIPIVSFGALPDTVEWILFLFLFVFILLAFLRPFVPWTLISIPSLLAVFFVFDQNRLNASLYFYFALFVVLANASLLEMSAAQERQIRNTLRLCVVGVYLWSGLHKISIAFVASMFPWFLEPLLPEKLINDFAVLGVFVPFLEAGFALCLWSLRWRRLGVVLALAMHLFILSSLGPLGHHYNEIVWPWNLVMCSLVTVLFFKSNDRDGLLEVLRSGIPRMHVIVVLFFLILPGLHLVGHWDTYPSFSLYTPNAVPVLRMSEDVRVSFPPKLTPFLHPDREGSSLYTISLIYWSEDELGTPLYPEERVYLKVFRALCQRWPEAKTLELLLTPRPDRWTGEATTKVISCPES
;
A
#
# COMPACT_ATOMS: atom_id res chain seq x y z
N MET A 1 -8.89 -11.96 -37.75
CA MET A 1 -8.62 -11.07 -36.60
C MET A 1 -7.60 -10.03 -37.04
N LYS A 2 -7.99 -8.75 -37.19
CA LYS A 2 -6.98 -7.69 -37.35
C LYS A 2 -6.13 -7.65 -36.09
N SER A 3 -4.80 -7.66 -36.21
CA SER A 3 -3.91 -7.46 -35.07
C SER A 3 -4.24 -6.10 -34.45
N ARG A 4 -4.69 -6.08 -33.20
CA ARG A 4 -4.89 -4.83 -32.45
C ARG A 4 -3.51 -4.23 -32.20
N VAL A 5 -3.22 -3.09 -32.84
CA VAL A 5 -1.96 -2.37 -32.63
C VAL A 5 -2.16 -1.42 -31.45
N TYR A 6 -1.51 -1.73 -30.33
CA TYR A 6 -1.50 -0.88 -29.15
C TYR A 6 -0.34 0.12 -29.22
N PRO A 7 -0.52 1.36 -28.74
CA PRO A 7 0.53 2.36 -28.80
C PRO A 7 1.70 1.98 -27.86
N PRO A 8 2.96 2.33 -28.21
CA PRO A 8 4.14 1.89 -27.44
C PRO A 8 4.11 2.27 -25.95
N TRP A 9 3.58 3.45 -25.62
CA TRP A 9 3.49 3.89 -24.22
C TRP A 9 2.57 3.00 -23.38
N LEU A 10 1.49 2.50 -23.96
CA LEU A 10 0.51 1.67 -23.27
C LEU A 10 1.08 0.26 -23.04
N LEU A 11 1.87 -0.25 -23.99
CA LEU A 11 2.68 -1.45 -23.79
C LEU A 11 3.68 -1.29 -22.65
N ILE A 12 4.37 -0.15 -22.54
CA ILE A 12 5.29 0.11 -21.42
C ILE A 12 4.54 0.09 -20.08
N VAL A 13 3.41 0.81 -19.97
CA VAL A 13 2.56 0.81 -18.76
C VAL A 13 2.17 -0.62 -18.38
N HIS A 14 1.72 -1.42 -19.35
CA HIS A 14 1.33 -2.81 -19.14
C HIS A 14 2.48 -3.68 -18.61
N HIS A 15 3.65 -3.64 -19.23
CA HIS A 15 4.78 -4.49 -18.82
C HIS A 15 5.35 -4.07 -17.47
N VAL A 16 5.44 -2.76 -17.21
CA VAL A 16 5.89 -2.24 -15.92
C VAL A 16 4.90 -2.62 -14.81
N ALA A 17 3.59 -2.55 -15.06
CA ALA A 17 2.57 -2.98 -14.10
C ALA A 17 2.69 -4.48 -13.77
N LEU A 18 2.87 -5.32 -14.79
CA LEU A 18 3.06 -6.77 -14.60
C LEU A 18 4.35 -7.07 -13.84
N ALA A 19 5.46 -6.39 -14.17
CA ALA A 19 6.73 -6.57 -13.48
C ALA A 19 6.64 -6.15 -12.02
N GLY A 20 6.04 -4.98 -11.74
CA GLY A 20 5.85 -4.49 -10.39
C GLY A 20 4.95 -5.39 -9.55
N LEU A 21 3.83 -5.88 -10.12
CA LEU A 21 2.96 -6.85 -9.46
C LEU A 21 3.71 -8.15 -9.18
N LEU A 22 4.41 -8.71 -10.18
CA LEU A 22 5.16 -9.95 -10.04
C LEU A 22 6.24 -9.85 -8.95
N CYS A 23 7.02 -8.76 -8.94
CA CYS A 23 8.00 -8.51 -7.89
C CYS A 23 7.32 -8.41 -6.52
N GLY A 24 6.20 -7.68 -6.40
CA GLY A 24 5.44 -7.59 -5.16
C GLY A 24 4.95 -8.96 -4.65
N LEU A 25 4.44 -9.83 -5.54
CA LEU A 25 4.03 -11.19 -5.20
C LEU A 25 5.21 -12.04 -4.70
N LEU A 26 6.37 -11.95 -5.36
CA LEU A 26 7.56 -12.73 -5.03
C LEU A 26 8.23 -12.27 -3.73
N LEU A 27 8.18 -10.97 -3.41
CA LEU A 27 8.69 -10.43 -2.15
C LEU A 27 7.77 -10.73 -0.97
N SER A 28 6.57 -11.24 -1.21
CA SER A 28 5.55 -11.49 -0.17
C SER A 28 4.90 -12.86 -0.28
N VAL A 29 5.61 -13.89 -0.76
CA VAL A 29 5.02 -15.23 -0.95
C VAL A 29 4.23 -15.74 0.26
N PRO A 30 4.69 -15.61 1.52
CA PRO A 30 3.93 -16.08 2.69
C PRO A 30 2.59 -15.35 2.91
N LEU A 31 2.42 -14.15 2.34
CA LEU A 31 1.15 -13.43 2.33
C LEU A 31 0.09 -14.16 1.48
N TRP A 32 0.51 -14.82 0.40
CA TRP A 32 -0.39 -15.39 -0.60
C TRP A 32 -0.70 -16.86 -0.37
N VAL A 33 0.30 -17.62 0.06
CA VAL A 33 0.23 -19.09 0.10
C VAL A 33 1.08 -19.65 1.23
N GLY A 34 0.76 -20.89 1.61
CA GLY A 34 1.47 -21.62 2.65
C GLY A 34 0.89 -21.43 4.05
N GLU A 35 1.37 -22.26 4.96
CA GLU A 35 1.05 -22.13 6.38
C GLU A 35 1.77 -20.92 6.97
N ARG A 36 1.04 -20.14 7.76
CA ARG A 36 1.56 -18.98 8.46
C ARG A 36 0.95 -18.87 9.86
N PHE A 37 1.79 -18.46 10.81
CA PHE A 37 1.41 -18.15 12.19
C PHE A 37 0.59 -16.86 12.23
N PHE A 38 0.97 -15.85 11.46
CA PHE A 38 0.21 -14.61 11.39
C PHE A 38 -1.23 -14.85 10.86
N PRO A 39 -2.28 -14.52 11.64
CA PRO A 39 -3.65 -14.87 11.28
C PRO A 39 -4.11 -14.30 9.92
N LYS A 40 -4.93 -15.07 9.20
CA LYS A 40 -5.70 -14.60 8.03
C LYS A 40 -6.91 -13.81 8.50
N ILE A 41 -7.16 -12.65 7.89
CA ILE A 41 -8.21 -11.71 8.34
C ILE A 41 -9.22 -11.52 7.21
N PRO A 42 -10.17 -12.44 7.02
CA PRO A 42 -11.17 -12.31 5.96
C PRO A 42 -12.08 -11.10 6.21
N ILE A 43 -12.47 -10.44 5.12
CA ILE A 43 -13.48 -9.37 5.11
C ILE A 43 -14.86 -9.99 5.29
N VAL A 44 -15.09 -11.16 4.68
CA VAL A 44 -16.33 -11.93 4.74
C VAL A 44 -16.40 -12.85 5.96
N SER A 45 -17.61 -13.22 6.36
CA SER A 45 -17.86 -14.11 7.50
C SER A 45 -17.61 -15.59 7.22
N PHE A 46 -17.38 -15.99 5.97
CA PHE A 46 -17.18 -17.39 5.56
C PHE A 46 -15.81 -17.98 5.96
N GLY A 47 -14.97 -17.22 6.66
CA GLY A 47 -13.62 -17.63 7.04
C GLY A 47 -12.60 -17.43 5.92
N ALA A 48 -11.38 -17.91 6.15
CA ALA A 48 -10.30 -17.86 5.17
C ALA A 48 -10.40 -19.02 4.17
N LEU A 49 -9.75 -18.87 3.00
CA LEU A 49 -9.66 -19.95 2.03
C LEU A 49 -8.80 -21.10 2.57
N PRO A 50 -9.13 -22.37 2.24
CA PRO A 50 -8.24 -23.49 2.47
C PRO A 50 -6.91 -23.33 1.72
N ASP A 51 -5.81 -23.76 2.32
CA ASP A 51 -4.47 -23.53 1.78
C ASP A 51 -4.28 -24.12 0.37
N THR A 52 -4.86 -25.30 0.10
CA THR A 52 -4.84 -25.90 -1.24
C THR A 52 -5.50 -24.99 -2.30
N VAL A 53 -6.61 -24.33 -1.94
CA VAL A 53 -7.30 -23.41 -2.85
C VAL A 53 -6.44 -22.16 -3.09
N GLU A 54 -5.79 -21.64 -2.05
CA GLU A 54 -4.89 -20.50 -2.21
C GLU A 54 -3.71 -20.80 -3.14
N TRP A 55 -3.08 -21.97 -3.00
CA TRP A 55 -2.02 -22.42 -3.91
C TRP A 55 -2.50 -22.49 -5.37
N ILE A 56 -3.70 -23.04 -5.60
CA ILE A 56 -4.28 -23.12 -6.94
C ILE A 56 -4.54 -21.72 -7.51
N LEU A 57 -5.15 -20.82 -6.73
CA LEU A 57 -5.43 -19.46 -7.17
C LEU A 57 -4.15 -18.66 -7.42
N PHE A 58 -3.12 -18.86 -6.59
CA PHE A 58 -1.83 -18.20 -6.73
C PHE A 58 -1.08 -18.68 -7.98
N LEU A 59 -1.10 -19.99 -8.24
CA LEU A 59 -0.57 -20.55 -9.48
C LEU A 59 -1.29 -19.98 -10.71
N PHE A 60 -2.63 -19.89 -10.68
CA PHE A 60 -3.38 -19.27 -11.77
C PHE A 60 -3.02 -17.80 -11.94
N LEU A 61 -2.91 -17.03 -10.86
CA LEU A 61 -2.50 -15.63 -10.92
C LEU A 61 -1.12 -15.49 -11.59
N PHE A 62 -0.15 -16.30 -11.18
CA PHE A 62 1.18 -16.34 -11.77
C PHE A 62 1.15 -16.70 -13.26
N VAL A 63 0.39 -17.73 -13.65
CA VAL A 63 0.22 -18.14 -15.06
C VAL A 63 -0.42 -17.01 -15.88
N PHE A 64 -1.46 -16.34 -15.40
CA PHE A 64 -2.07 -15.23 -16.14
C PHE A 64 -1.13 -14.03 -16.28
N ILE A 65 -0.30 -13.74 -15.27
CA ILE A 65 0.75 -12.70 -15.38
C ILE A 65 1.75 -13.07 -16.47
N LEU A 66 2.28 -14.30 -16.48
CA LEU A 66 3.21 -14.77 -17.52
C LEU A 66 2.59 -14.73 -18.92
N LEU A 67 1.34 -15.18 -19.04
CA LEU A 67 0.62 -15.14 -20.31
C LEU A 67 0.35 -13.71 -20.78
N ALA A 68 0.08 -12.77 -19.86
CA ALA A 68 -0.06 -11.36 -20.19
C ALA A 68 1.28 -10.77 -20.68
N PHE A 69 2.43 -11.14 -20.10
CA PHE A 69 3.74 -10.76 -20.63
C PHE A 69 3.98 -11.28 -22.06
N LEU A 70 3.71 -12.56 -22.31
CA LEU A 70 3.94 -13.19 -23.61
C LEU A 70 2.94 -12.73 -24.68
N ARG A 71 1.71 -12.40 -24.27
CA ARG A 71 0.62 -11.97 -25.15
C ARG A 71 -0.06 -10.73 -24.55
N PRO A 72 0.53 -9.54 -24.76
CA PRO A 72 -0.01 -8.30 -24.24
C PRO A 72 -1.44 -8.05 -24.72
N PHE A 73 -2.28 -7.52 -23.84
CA PHE A 73 -3.66 -7.11 -24.13
C PHE A 73 -4.58 -8.22 -24.65
N VAL A 74 -4.35 -9.46 -24.22
CA VAL A 74 -5.36 -10.52 -24.33
C VAL A 74 -6.42 -10.31 -23.24
N PRO A 75 -7.72 -10.12 -23.57
CA PRO A 75 -8.69 -9.69 -22.56
C PRO A 75 -8.86 -10.62 -21.37
N TRP A 76 -8.89 -11.94 -21.60
CA TRP A 76 -9.09 -12.89 -20.51
C TRP A 76 -7.90 -12.93 -19.55
N THR A 77 -6.65 -12.72 -20.00
CA THR A 77 -5.51 -12.65 -19.08
C THR A 77 -5.61 -11.42 -18.19
N LEU A 78 -5.93 -10.25 -18.79
CA LEU A 78 -6.03 -8.99 -18.05
C LEU A 78 -7.27 -8.87 -17.18
N ILE A 79 -8.37 -9.56 -17.50
CA ILE A 79 -9.56 -9.63 -16.64
C ILE A 79 -9.31 -10.59 -15.45
N SER A 80 -8.61 -11.71 -15.69
CA SER A 80 -8.33 -12.70 -14.63
C SER A 80 -7.47 -12.15 -13.50
N ILE A 81 -6.45 -11.34 -13.81
CA ILE A 81 -5.53 -10.77 -12.79
C ILE A 81 -6.29 -10.00 -11.68
N PRO A 82 -7.04 -8.91 -11.97
CA PRO A 82 -7.76 -8.17 -10.94
C PRO A 82 -8.88 -9.01 -10.32
N SER A 83 -9.50 -9.93 -11.06
CA SER A 83 -10.53 -10.83 -10.51
C SER A 83 -9.96 -11.74 -9.42
N LEU A 84 -8.78 -12.34 -9.64
CA LEU A 84 -8.10 -13.17 -8.66
C LEU A 84 -7.61 -12.33 -7.47
N LEU A 85 -7.06 -11.14 -7.71
CA LEU A 85 -6.69 -10.22 -6.62
C LEU A 85 -7.89 -9.86 -5.75
N ALA A 86 -9.06 -9.60 -6.32
CA ALA A 86 -10.28 -9.34 -5.56
C ALA A 86 -10.67 -10.52 -4.67
N VAL A 87 -10.59 -11.76 -5.18
CA VAL A 87 -10.81 -12.97 -4.37
C VAL A 87 -9.83 -12.99 -3.21
N PHE A 88 -8.54 -12.80 -3.47
CA PHE A 88 -7.50 -12.76 -2.43
C PHE A 88 -7.78 -11.70 -1.35
N PHE A 89 -8.15 -10.47 -1.73
CA PHE A 89 -8.44 -9.38 -0.79
C PHE A 89 -9.65 -9.68 0.10
N VAL A 90 -10.69 -10.31 -0.46
CA VAL A 90 -11.92 -10.64 0.28
C VAL A 90 -11.65 -11.68 1.38
N PHE A 91 -10.82 -12.66 1.10
CA PHE A 91 -10.54 -13.76 2.02
C PHE A 91 -9.35 -13.50 2.95
N ASP A 92 -8.57 -12.45 2.71
CA ASP A 92 -7.56 -11.97 3.64
C ASP A 92 -7.25 -10.49 3.39
N GLN A 93 -7.74 -9.63 4.29
CA GLN A 93 -7.60 -8.19 4.20
C GLN A 93 -6.14 -7.72 4.26
N ASN A 94 -5.25 -8.50 4.89
CA ASN A 94 -3.81 -8.18 4.91
C ASN A 94 -3.20 -8.13 3.50
N ARG A 95 -3.84 -8.75 2.51
CA ARG A 95 -3.42 -8.70 1.10
C ARG A 95 -3.73 -7.36 0.43
N LEU A 96 -4.61 -6.54 1.00
CA LEU A 96 -5.02 -5.26 0.42
C LEU A 96 -4.08 -4.11 0.85
N ASN A 97 -2.78 -4.22 0.57
CA ASN A 97 -1.89 -3.07 0.77
C ASN A 97 -2.06 -2.02 -0.34
N ALA A 98 -1.52 -0.81 -0.13
CA ALA A 98 -1.74 0.31 -1.04
C ALA A 98 -1.18 0.09 -2.46
N SER A 99 -0.05 -0.62 -2.60
CA SER A 99 0.52 -0.91 -3.92
C SER A 99 -0.33 -1.93 -4.67
N LEU A 100 -0.80 -2.99 -4.00
CA LEU A 100 -1.70 -4.00 -4.57
C LEU A 100 -3.07 -3.42 -4.93
N TYR A 101 -3.59 -2.51 -4.11
CA TYR A 101 -4.79 -1.74 -4.45
C TYR A 101 -4.59 -0.88 -5.71
N PHE A 102 -3.43 -0.22 -5.84
CA PHE A 102 -3.07 0.53 -7.04
C PHE A 102 -2.95 -0.38 -8.28
N TYR A 103 -2.27 -1.53 -8.16
CA TYR A 103 -2.17 -2.50 -9.25
C TYR A 103 -3.53 -3.05 -9.66
N PHE A 104 -4.39 -3.36 -8.71
CA PHE A 104 -5.76 -3.80 -8.99
C PHE A 104 -6.51 -2.77 -9.86
N ALA A 105 -6.48 -1.49 -9.48
CA ALA A 105 -7.10 -0.43 -10.27
C ALA A 105 -6.46 -0.29 -11.66
N LEU A 106 -5.13 -0.36 -11.74
CA LEU A 106 -4.38 -0.30 -13.00
C LEU A 106 -4.79 -1.43 -13.95
N PHE A 107 -4.89 -2.66 -13.45
CA PHE A 107 -5.31 -3.81 -14.25
C PHE A 107 -6.78 -3.76 -14.65
N VAL A 108 -7.67 -3.18 -13.84
CA VAL A 108 -9.06 -2.91 -14.26
C VAL A 108 -9.09 -1.95 -15.47
N VAL A 109 -8.28 -0.89 -15.46
CA VAL A 109 -8.17 0.04 -16.59
C VAL A 109 -7.55 -0.65 -17.82
N LEU A 110 -6.49 -1.45 -17.64
CA LEU A 110 -5.86 -2.19 -18.74
C LEU A 110 -6.76 -3.29 -19.32
N ALA A 111 -7.52 -3.99 -18.48
CA ALA A 111 -8.52 -4.96 -18.91
C ALA A 111 -9.60 -4.29 -19.76
N ASN A 112 -10.07 -3.11 -19.36
CA ASN A 112 -11.00 -2.34 -20.18
C ASN A 112 -10.36 -1.92 -21.52
N ALA A 113 -9.13 -1.39 -21.50
CA ALA A 113 -8.38 -1.03 -22.71
C ALA A 113 -8.23 -2.21 -23.68
N SER A 114 -8.03 -3.43 -23.15
CA SER A 114 -7.87 -4.64 -23.95
C SER A 114 -9.14 -5.05 -24.71
N LEU A 115 -10.32 -4.59 -24.28
CA LEU A 115 -11.60 -4.89 -24.90
C LEU A 115 -11.93 -3.90 -26.04
N LEU A 116 -11.37 -2.69 -25.99
CA LEU A 116 -11.66 -1.61 -26.92
C LEU A 116 -10.88 -1.74 -28.24
N GLU A 117 -11.45 -1.18 -29.30
CA GLU A 117 -10.70 -0.85 -30.51
C GLU A 117 -9.98 0.48 -30.31
N MET A 118 -8.68 0.50 -30.59
CA MET A 118 -7.82 1.63 -30.26
C MET A 118 -7.93 2.71 -31.34
N SER A 119 -8.68 3.79 -31.07
CA SER A 119 -8.53 5.06 -31.79
C SER A 119 -7.82 6.09 -30.91
N ALA A 120 -7.42 7.23 -31.50
CA ALA A 120 -6.82 8.34 -30.78
C ALA A 120 -7.69 8.83 -29.59
N ALA A 121 -9.01 8.75 -29.71
CA ALA A 121 -9.93 9.12 -28.63
C ALA A 121 -9.88 8.13 -27.45
N GLN A 122 -9.91 6.82 -27.71
CA GLN A 122 -9.78 5.82 -26.64
C GLN A 122 -8.40 5.87 -25.99
N GLU A 123 -7.34 6.07 -26.79
CA GLU A 123 -5.98 6.21 -26.26
C GLU A 123 -5.89 7.36 -25.25
N ARG A 124 -6.44 8.52 -25.61
CA ARG A 124 -6.52 9.70 -24.74
C ARG A 124 -7.32 9.41 -23.46
N GLN A 125 -8.48 8.76 -23.58
CA GLN A 125 -9.33 8.40 -22.44
C GLN A 125 -8.64 7.45 -21.45
N ILE A 126 -7.96 6.42 -21.96
CA ILE A 126 -7.19 5.48 -21.13
C ILE A 126 -6.07 6.23 -20.42
N ARG A 127 -5.29 7.03 -21.16
CA ARG A 127 -4.19 7.82 -20.60
C ARG A 127 -4.67 8.75 -19.48
N ASN A 128 -5.76 9.48 -19.69
CA ASN A 128 -6.30 10.41 -18.69
C ASN A 128 -6.85 9.68 -17.46
N THR A 129 -7.46 8.51 -17.64
CA THR A 129 -7.89 7.67 -16.51
C THR A 129 -6.69 7.19 -15.69
N LEU A 130 -5.60 6.74 -16.33
CA LEU A 130 -4.37 6.34 -15.66
C LEU A 130 -3.67 7.51 -14.94
N ARG A 131 -3.66 8.69 -15.56
CA ARG A 131 -3.14 9.92 -14.94
C ARG A 131 -3.91 10.26 -13.66
N LEU A 132 -5.23 10.09 -13.63
CA LEU A 132 -6.01 10.30 -12.41
C LEU A 132 -5.62 9.34 -11.29
N CYS A 133 -5.40 8.05 -11.59
CA CYS A 133 -4.91 7.11 -10.58
C CYS A 133 -3.59 7.60 -9.98
N VAL A 134 -2.60 7.92 -10.82
CA VAL A 134 -1.27 8.37 -10.38
C VAL A 134 -1.36 9.67 -9.58
N VAL A 135 -2.13 10.65 -10.05
CA VAL A 135 -2.23 11.94 -9.36
C VAL A 135 -3.01 11.82 -8.04
N GLY A 136 -4.05 10.99 -7.98
CA GLY A 136 -4.77 10.73 -6.74
C GLY A 136 -3.86 10.15 -5.65
N VAL A 137 -2.93 9.25 -6.01
CA VAL A 137 -1.92 8.73 -5.08
C VAL A 137 -1.07 9.86 -4.50
N TYR A 138 -0.46 10.72 -5.35
CA TYR A 138 0.39 11.81 -4.85
C TYR A 138 -0.38 12.84 -4.04
N LEU A 139 -1.57 13.21 -4.49
CA LEU A 139 -2.41 14.19 -3.81
C LEU A 139 -2.73 13.73 -2.38
N TRP A 140 -3.25 12.51 -2.23
CA TRP A 140 -3.66 12.01 -0.91
C TRP A 140 -2.48 11.57 -0.05
N SER A 141 -1.41 11.02 -0.65
CA SER A 141 -0.16 10.73 0.05
C SER A 141 0.42 11.99 0.71
N GLY A 142 0.37 13.14 0.03
CA GLY A 142 0.78 14.42 0.60
C GLY A 142 -0.18 14.94 1.66
N LEU A 143 -1.47 15.07 1.33
CA LEU A 143 -2.45 15.68 2.22
C LEU A 143 -2.64 14.93 3.55
N HIS A 144 -2.54 13.60 3.56
CA HIS A 144 -2.65 12.82 4.78
C HIS A 144 -1.45 12.99 5.74
N LYS A 145 -0.30 13.46 5.23
CA LYS A 145 0.89 13.75 6.07
C LYS A 145 0.80 15.08 6.82
N ILE A 146 -0.23 15.89 6.61
CA ILE A 146 -0.46 17.10 7.41
C ILE A 146 -0.77 16.65 8.83
N SER A 147 0.23 16.59 9.71
CA SER A 147 0.10 16.16 11.10
C SER A 147 1.34 16.55 11.90
N ILE A 148 1.17 16.98 13.15
CA ILE A 148 2.30 17.22 14.06
C ILE A 148 3.11 15.94 14.27
N ALA A 149 2.42 14.81 14.45
CA ALA A 149 3.09 13.53 14.64
C ALA A 149 3.93 13.12 13.41
N PHE A 150 3.54 13.52 12.19
CA PHE A 150 4.36 13.25 11.01
C PHE A 150 5.71 13.98 11.08
N VAL A 151 5.69 15.26 11.46
CA VAL A 151 6.89 16.08 11.61
C VAL A 151 7.76 15.62 12.78
N ALA A 152 7.13 15.18 13.87
CA ALA A 152 7.82 14.80 15.09
C ALA A 152 8.45 13.40 15.05
N SER A 153 7.87 12.44 14.32
CA SER A 153 8.37 11.05 14.32
C SER A 153 8.61 10.48 12.93
N MET A 154 7.65 10.58 12.01
CA MET A 154 7.78 9.90 10.72
C MET A 154 8.83 10.53 9.80
N PHE A 155 8.86 11.86 9.68
CA PHE A 155 9.85 12.51 8.81
C PHE A 155 11.29 12.36 9.32
N PRO A 156 11.60 12.55 10.62
CA PRO A 156 12.90 12.19 11.19
C PRO A 156 13.31 10.76 10.86
N TRP A 157 12.39 9.80 11.01
CA TRP A 157 12.65 8.40 10.67
C TRP A 157 13.07 8.21 9.21
N PHE A 158 12.50 8.95 8.24
CA PHE A 158 12.98 8.89 6.85
C PHE A 158 14.41 9.44 6.67
N LEU A 159 14.84 10.38 7.52
CA LEU A 159 16.17 10.99 7.45
C LEU A 159 17.25 10.15 8.13
N GLU A 160 16.90 9.31 9.10
CA GLU A 160 17.81 8.48 9.90
C GLU A 160 18.90 7.76 9.09
N PRO A 161 18.58 7.09 7.97
CA PRO A 161 19.61 6.35 7.23
C PRO A 161 20.50 7.26 6.36
N LEU A 162 20.08 8.51 6.13
CA LEU A 162 20.70 9.41 5.18
C LEU A 162 21.57 10.49 5.84
N LEU A 163 21.30 10.79 7.12
CA LEU A 163 21.92 11.89 7.83
C LEU A 163 22.37 11.47 9.24
N PRO A 164 23.48 12.01 9.75
CA PRO A 164 23.84 11.88 11.17
C PRO A 164 22.75 12.45 12.09
N GLU A 165 22.58 11.84 13.26
CA GLU A 165 21.54 12.18 14.26
C GLU A 165 21.42 13.69 14.55
N LYS A 166 22.55 14.39 14.69
CA LYS A 166 22.58 15.83 14.94
C LYS A 166 21.85 16.62 13.85
N LEU A 167 22.03 16.27 12.58
CA LEU A 167 21.40 16.96 11.45
C LEU A 167 19.91 16.60 11.33
N ILE A 168 19.49 15.42 11.77
CA ILE A 168 18.08 15.02 11.73
C ILE A 168 17.24 16.00 12.55
N ASN A 169 17.68 16.33 13.77
CA ASN A 169 16.98 17.27 14.63
C ASN A 169 16.91 18.68 14.02
N ASP A 170 17.99 19.13 13.38
CA ASP A 170 18.05 20.43 12.70
C ASP A 170 17.10 20.47 11.48
N PHE A 171 16.94 19.35 10.77
CA PHE A 171 16.11 19.27 9.57
C PHE A 171 14.69 18.76 9.79
N ALA A 172 14.35 18.23 10.97
CA ALA A 172 13.02 17.66 11.27
C ALA A 172 11.89 18.65 10.97
N VAL A 173 12.10 19.94 11.24
CA VAL A 173 11.12 21.01 10.96
C VAL A 173 10.77 21.14 9.47
N LEU A 174 11.67 20.73 8.56
CA LEU A 174 11.37 20.71 7.12
C LEU A 174 10.25 19.74 6.76
N GLY A 175 9.95 18.78 7.64
CA GLY A 175 8.82 17.87 7.52
C GLY A 175 7.48 18.60 7.34
N VAL A 176 7.36 19.84 7.84
CA VAL A 176 6.17 20.69 7.63
C VAL A 176 5.90 20.96 6.16
N PHE A 177 6.94 21.02 5.31
CA PHE A 177 6.79 21.31 3.88
C PHE A 177 6.49 20.06 3.05
N VAL A 178 6.84 18.87 3.53
CA VAL A 178 6.69 17.60 2.77
C VAL A 178 5.25 17.37 2.28
N PRO A 179 4.18 17.53 3.10
CA PRO A 179 2.80 17.39 2.65
C PRO A 179 2.46 18.29 1.45
N PHE A 180 2.92 19.54 1.50
CA PHE A 180 2.65 20.54 0.47
C PHE A 180 3.48 20.32 -0.78
N LEU A 181 4.71 19.82 -0.65
CA LEU A 181 5.54 19.42 -1.78
C LEU A 181 4.91 18.22 -2.50
N GLU A 182 4.54 17.15 -1.78
CA GLU A 182 3.91 15.97 -2.36
C GLU A 182 2.57 16.29 -3.05
N ALA A 183 1.68 17.03 -2.37
CA ALA A 183 0.43 17.48 -2.98
C ALA A 183 0.69 18.48 -4.14
N GLY A 184 1.75 19.27 -4.04
CA GLY A 184 2.23 20.16 -5.11
C GLY A 184 2.66 19.41 -6.37
N PHE A 185 3.21 18.18 -6.25
CA PHE A 185 3.56 17.36 -7.41
C PHE A 185 2.31 17.02 -8.23
N ALA A 186 1.23 16.63 -7.57
CA ALA A 186 -0.08 16.39 -8.20
C ALA A 186 -0.55 17.61 -9.02
N LEU A 187 -0.49 18.80 -8.42
CA LEU A 187 -0.87 20.06 -9.07
C LEU A 187 0.05 20.40 -10.27
N CYS A 188 1.37 20.19 -10.11
CA CYS A 188 2.34 20.40 -11.18
C CYS A 188 2.11 19.45 -12.36
N LEU A 189 1.85 18.16 -12.10
CA LEU A 189 1.57 17.15 -13.13
C LEU A 189 0.29 17.46 -13.91
N TRP A 190 -0.73 17.98 -13.24
CA TRP A 190 -1.97 18.47 -13.88
C TRP A 190 -1.78 19.76 -14.69
N SER A 191 -0.80 20.59 -14.35
CA SER A 191 -0.52 21.83 -15.07
C SER A 191 0.26 21.57 -16.37
N LEU A 192 -0.21 22.09 -17.49
CA LEU A 192 0.53 22.03 -18.76
C LEU A 192 1.88 22.75 -18.69
N ARG A 193 1.98 23.82 -17.91
CA ARG A 193 3.19 24.63 -17.79
C ARG A 193 4.23 23.96 -16.88
N TRP A 194 3.78 23.37 -15.78
CA TRP A 194 4.66 22.84 -14.73
C TRP A 194 4.85 21.33 -14.77
N ARG A 195 4.24 20.63 -15.74
CA ARG A 195 4.28 19.15 -15.85
C ARG A 195 5.69 18.58 -15.78
N ARG A 196 6.64 19.16 -16.53
CA ARG A 196 8.03 18.67 -16.56
C ARG A 196 8.71 18.82 -15.20
N LEU A 197 8.46 19.93 -14.52
CA LEU A 197 8.95 20.14 -13.15
C LEU A 197 8.32 19.10 -12.21
N GLY A 198 7.00 18.88 -12.31
CA GLY A 198 6.29 17.84 -11.54
C GLY A 198 6.88 16.44 -11.73
N VAL A 199 7.27 16.08 -12.96
CA VAL A 199 7.95 14.81 -13.24
C VAL A 199 9.30 14.74 -12.53
N VAL A 200 10.15 15.76 -12.67
CA VAL A 200 11.48 15.77 -12.04
C VAL A 200 11.37 15.68 -10.52
N LEU A 201 10.46 16.45 -9.91
CA LEU A 201 10.24 16.43 -8.47
C LEU A 201 9.71 15.07 -7.99
N ALA A 202 8.77 14.45 -8.70
CA ALA A 202 8.29 13.12 -8.37
C ALA A 202 9.39 12.06 -8.44
N LEU A 203 10.25 12.10 -9.48
CA LEU A 203 11.40 11.20 -9.59
C LEU A 203 12.41 11.41 -8.47
N ALA A 204 12.70 12.66 -8.11
CA ALA A 204 13.60 12.99 -6.99
C ALA A 204 13.03 12.48 -5.65
N MET A 205 11.72 12.62 -5.43
CA MET A 205 11.05 12.09 -4.24
C MET A 205 11.13 10.55 -4.19
N HIS A 206 10.88 9.86 -5.30
CA HIS A 206 11.01 8.39 -5.32
C HIS A 206 12.43 7.91 -5.09
N LEU A 207 13.44 8.64 -5.58
CA LEU A 207 14.83 8.36 -5.25
C LEU A 207 15.08 8.52 -3.74
N PHE A 208 14.59 9.61 -3.14
CA PHE A 208 14.67 9.81 -1.68
C PHE A 208 14.00 8.66 -0.90
N ILE A 209 12.76 8.28 -1.26
CA ILE A 209 12.04 7.17 -0.62
C ILE A 209 12.81 5.86 -0.75
N LEU A 210 13.34 5.54 -1.93
CA LEU A 210 14.12 4.32 -2.15
C LEU A 210 15.47 4.35 -1.42
N SER A 211 16.10 5.51 -1.26
CA SER A 211 17.31 5.65 -0.45
C SER A 211 17.02 5.45 1.04
N SER A 212 15.89 5.95 1.55
CA SER A 212 15.50 5.81 2.96
C SER A 212 14.96 4.42 3.32
N LEU A 213 14.12 3.83 2.46
CA LEU A 213 13.43 2.55 2.77
C LEU A 213 14.10 1.34 2.13
N GLY A 214 14.89 1.56 1.09
CA GLY A 214 15.51 0.50 0.30
C GLY A 214 16.67 -0.20 1.01
N PRO A 215 17.42 -1.03 0.26
CA PRO A 215 18.54 -1.82 0.79
C PRO A 215 19.75 -1.05 1.30
N LEU A 216 19.73 0.28 1.24
CA LEU A 216 20.80 1.12 1.78
C LEU A 216 20.33 1.92 2.99
N GLY A 217 19.03 1.85 3.30
CA GLY A 217 18.40 2.58 4.39
C GLY A 217 17.86 1.63 5.44
N HIS A 218 16.56 1.75 5.74
CA HIS A 218 15.89 0.95 6.78
C HIS A 218 15.63 -0.51 6.41
N HIS A 219 15.80 -0.92 5.14
CA HIS A 219 15.40 -2.25 4.67
C HIS A 219 13.94 -2.60 5.06
N TYR A 220 13.02 -1.64 4.85
CA TYR A 220 11.66 -1.71 5.33
C TYR A 220 10.66 -1.81 4.17
N ASN A 221 9.61 -2.62 4.36
CA ASN A 221 8.46 -2.78 3.48
C ASN A 221 8.86 -3.01 2.01
N GLU A 222 9.53 -4.12 1.73
CA GLU A 222 10.18 -4.37 0.44
C GLU A 222 9.21 -4.29 -0.76
N ILE A 223 7.92 -4.59 -0.58
CA ILE A 223 6.90 -4.51 -1.63
C ILE A 223 6.77 -3.09 -2.20
N VAL A 224 7.05 -2.04 -1.41
CA VAL A 224 6.98 -0.67 -1.92
C VAL A 224 8.14 -0.31 -2.85
N TRP A 225 9.25 -1.05 -2.83
CA TRP A 225 10.40 -0.75 -3.69
C TRP A 225 10.07 -0.91 -5.19
N PRO A 226 9.58 -2.09 -5.67
CA PRO A 226 9.17 -2.21 -7.06
C PRO A 226 8.00 -1.28 -7.38
N TRP A 227 7.11 -0.99 -6.44
CA TRP A 227 6.02 -0.04 -6.65
C TRP A 227 6.51 1.40 -6.89
N ASN A 228 7.52 1.86 -6.16
CA ASN A 228 8.15 3.17 -6.41
C ASN A 228 8.77 3.22 -7.82
N LEU A 229 9.43 2.14 -8.27
CA LEU A 229 9.96 2.05 -9.64
C LEU A 229 8.86 2.07 -10.71
N VAL A 230 7.72 1.41 -10.43
CA VAL A 230 6.52 1.52 -11.27
C VAL A 230 6.03 2.95 -11.32
N MET A 231 5.89 3.63 -10.19
CA MET A 231 5.42 5.01 -10.14
C MET A 231 6.35 5.96 -10.93
N CYS A 232 7.68 5.83 -10.81
CA CYS A 232 8.65 6.55 -11.65
C CYS A 232 8.41 6.36 -13.14
N SER A 233 8.20 5.10 -13.55
CA SER A 233 7.95 4.72 -14.93
C SER A 233 6.63 5.30 -15.44
N LEU A 234 5.56 5.21 -14.65
CA LEU A 234 4.24 5.73 -14.98
C LEU A 234 4.26 7.26 -15.10
N VAL A 235 4.90 7.97 -14.17
CA VAL A 235 5.03 9.43 -14.26
C VAL A 235 5.78 9.85 -15.52
N THR A 236 6.87 9.17 -15.84
CA THR A 236 7.67 9.46 -17.04
C THR A 236 6.86 9.20 -18.32
N VAL A 237 6.20 8.05 -18.42
CA VAL A 237 5.49 7.65 -19.64
C VAL A 237 4.19 8.44 -19.84
N LEU A 238 3.44 8.70 -18.77
CA LEU A 238 2.14 9.36 -18.85
C LEU A 238 2.23 10.88 -18.92
N PHE A 239 3.28 11.50 -18.39
CA PHE A 239 3.36 12.97 -18.29
C PHE A 239 4.55 13.59 -19.03
N PHE A 240 5.72 12.93 -19.08
CA PHE A 240 6.89 13.52 -19.75
C PHE A 240 6.86 13.31 -21.27
N LYS A 241 6.57 12.07 -21.70
CA LYS A 241 6.57 11.67 -23.12
C LYS A 241 5.24 11.89 -23.85
N SER A 242 4.29 12.59 -23.23
CA SER A 242 2.98 12.84 -23.82
C SER A 242 2.96 14.11 -24.67
N ASN A 243 2.56 14.00 -25.93
CA ASN A 243 2.36 15.15 -26.83
C ASN A 243 0.98 15.81 -26.67
N ASP A 244 0.09 15.26 -25.85
CA ASP A 244 -1.22 15.83 -25.59
C ASP A 244 -1.15 17.10 -24.72
N ARG A 245 -2.13 18.00 -24.93
CA ARG A 245 -2.28 19.26 -24.17
C ARG A 245 -3.42 19.18 -23.16
N ASP A 246 -3.64 18.00 -22.58
CA ASP A 246 -4.74 17.80 -21.63
C ASP A 246 -4.34 18.33 -20.26
N GLY A 247 -4.88 19.49 -19.87
CA GLY A 247 -4.77 20.01 -18.50
C GLY A 247 -5.81 19.38 -17.56
N LEU A 248 -5.85 19.82 -16.29
CA LEU A 248 -6.75 19.29 -15.25
C LEU A 248 -8.20 19.10 -15.71
N LEU A 249 -8.84 20.16 -16.20
CA LEU A 249 -10.26 20.15 -16.54
C LEU A 249 -10.56 19.13 -17.65
N GLU A 250 -9.63 18.97 -18.58
CA GLU A 250 -9.76 18.03 -19.69
C GLU A 250 -9.54 16.61 -19.20
N VAL A 251 -8.54 16.37 -18.35
CA VAL A 251 -8.32 15.05 -17.74
C VAL A 251 -9.56 14.59 -16.97
N LEU A 252 -10.22 15.49 -16.22
CA LEU A 252 -11.46 15.19 -15.47
C LEU A 252 -12.70 14.96 -16.34
N ARG A 253 -12.71 15.47 -17.58
CA ARG A 253 -13.86 15.36 -18.50
C ARG A 253 -13.70 14.25 -19.54
N SER A 254 -12.47 13.88 -19.85
CA SER A 254 -12.13 13.04 -21.02
C SER A 254 -11.53 11.68 -20.63
N GLY A 255 -12.27 10.91 -19.84
CA GLY A 255 -11.92 9.53 -19.53
C GLY A 255 -12.89 8.49 -20.10
N ILE A 256 -12.63 7.22 -19.77
CA ILE A 256 -13.53 6.12 -20.11
C ILE A 256 -14.82 6.30 -19.30
N PRO A 257 -16.01 6.56 -19.89
CA PRO A 257 -17.13 7.17 -19.16
C PRO A 257 -17.49 6.53 -17.81
N ARG A 258 -17.58 5.19 -17.73
CA ARG A 258 -17.89 4.49 -16.48
C ARG A 258 -16.66 4.28 -15.57
N MET A 259 -15.53 3.88 -16.15
CA MET A 259 -14.31 3.63 -15.37
C MET A 259 -13.71 4.91 -14.80
N HIS A 260 -13.86 6.02 -15.51
CA HIS A 260 -13.38 7.32 -15.09
C HIS A 260 -14.13 7.82 -13.86
N VAL A 261 -15.46 7.65 -13.82
CA VAL A 261 -16.25 7.97 -12.63
C VAL A 261 -15.82 7.12 -11.43
N ILE A 262 -15.57 5.82 -11.63
CA ILE A 262 -15.06 4.93 -10.59
C ILE A 262 -13.69 5.40 -10.10
N VAL A 263 -12.76 5.70 -11.01
CA VAL A 263 -11.42 6.20 -10.65
C VAL A 263 -11.51 7.53 -9.91
N VAL A 264 -12.31 8.49 -10.37
CA VAL A 264 -12.55 9.76 -9.67
C VAL A 264 -13.07 9.49 -8.25
N LEU A 265 -14.06 8.61 -8.11
CA LEU A 265 -14.61 8.28 -6.80
C LEU A 265 -13.53 7.69 -5.88
N PHE A 266 -12.80 6.67 -6.32
CA PHE A 266 -11.88 5.90 -5.49
C PHE A 266 -10.50 6.55 -5.28
N PHE A 267 -10.04 7.41 -6.19
CA PHE A 267 -8.73 8.05 -6.11
C PHE A 267 -8.79 9.54 -5.78
N LEU A 268 -9.93 10.21 -5.96
CA LEU A 268 -10.04 11.65 -5.67
C LEU A 268 -11.05 11.96 -4.56
N ILE A 269 -12.11 11.17 -4.36
CA ILE A 269 -13.17 11.51 -3.40
C ILE A 269 -13.07 10.70 -2.11
N LEU A 270 -13.16 9.37 -2.20
CA LEU A 270 -13.18 8.46 -1.05
C LEU A 270 -11.94 8.57 -0.15
N PRO A 271 -10.71 8.74 -0.67
CA PRO A 271 -9.55 8.96 0.19
C PRO A 271 -9.68 10.14 1.16
N GLY A 272 -10.48 11.16 0.82
CA GLY A 272 -10.76 12.29 1.71
C GLY A 272 -11.59 11.91 2.92
N LEU A 273 -12.40 10.85 2.84
CA LEU A 273 -13.22 10.37 3.95
C LEU A 273 -12.37 9.75 5.07
N HIS A 274 -11.10 9.39 4.81
CA HIS A 274 -10.17 8.95 5.85
C HIS A 274 -9.82 10.04 6.87
N LEU A 275 -9.88 11.32 6.44
CA LEU A 275 -9.67 12.46 7.33
C LEU A 275 -10.69 12.49 8.47
N VAL A 276 -11.90 11.95 8.23
CA VAL A 276 -13.00 11.84 9.21
C VAL A 276 -13.24 10.41 9.68
N GLY A 277 -12.34 9.46 9.37
CA GLY A 277 -12.42 8.08 9.85
C GLY A 277 -13.46 7.19 9.16
N HIS A 278 -13.93 7.56 7.96
CA HIS A 278 -14.92 6.80 7.19
C HIS A 278 -14.34 6.06 5.98
N TRP A 279 -13.01 6.04 5.82
CA TRP A 279 -12.33 5.27 4.79
C TRP A 279 -10.99 4.76 5.31
N ASP A 280 -10.58 3.58 4.84
CA ASP A 280 -9.38 2.90 5.30
C ASP A 280 -8.10 3.59 4.80
N THR A 281 -7.04 3.47 5.59
CA THR A 281 -5.73 4.08 5.39
C THR A 281 -5.11 3.75 4.04
N TYR A 282 -5.03 2.48 3.65
CA TYR A 282 -4.36 2.05 2.42
C TYR A 282 -5.11 2.45 1.14
N PRO A 283 -6.43 2.21 1.01
CA PRO A 283 -7.22 2.76 -0.11
C PRO A 283 -7.23 4.29 -0.17
N SER A 284 -6.91 4.97 0.93
CA SER A 284 -6.77 6.43 0.97
C SER A 284 -5.39 6.93 0.58
N PHE A 285 -4.43 6.04 0.35
CA PHE A 285 -3.02 6.40 0.18
C PHE A 285 -2.49 7.26 1.35
N SER A 286 -2.98 7.04 2.58
CA SER A 286 -2.41 7.62 3.80
C SER A 286 -1.14 6.86 4.20
N LEU A 287 -0.11 6.99 3.37
CA LEU A 287 1.11 6.20 3.45
C LEU A 287 2.16 6.89 4.32
N TYR A 288 2.83 6.09 5.15
CA TYR A 288 3.89 6.56 6.04
C TYR A 288 3.49 7.80 6.84
N THR A 289 2.25 7.80 7.29
CA THR A 289 1.67 8.77 8.22
C THR A 289 1.47 8.06 9.55
N PRO A 290 1.64 8.74 10.71
CA PRO A 290 1.35 8.14 12.00
C PRO A 290 -0.07 7.54 12.03
N ASN A 291 -0.17 6.30 12.47
CA ASN A 291 -1.43 5.57 12.56
C ASN A 291 -1.48 4.79 13.88
N ALA A 292 -2.56 4.03 14.09
CA ALA A 292 -2.71 3.20 15.26
C ALA A 292 -1.56 2.18 15.36
N VAL A 293 -1.04 1.99 16.57
CA VAL A 293 0.09 1.12 16.87
C VAL A 293 -0.38 -0.04 17.75
N PRO A 294 -0.39 -1.27 17.22
CA PRO A 294 -0.76 -2.48 17.96
C PRO A 294 0.46 -3.23 18.51
N VAL A 295 0.56 -3.34 19.83
CA VAL A 295 1.61 -4.08 20.54
C VAL A 295 0.98 -5.14 21.43
N LEU A 296 1.37 -6.40 21.28
CA LEU A 296 1.03 -7.42 22.26
C LEU A 296 1.89 -7.26 23.50
N ARG A 297 1.31 -7.42 24.68
CA ARG A 297 2.01 -7.48 25.97
C ARG A 297 1.65 -8.78 26.68
N MET A 298 2.64 -9.42 27.31
CA MET A 298 2.45 -10.70 28.02
C MET A 298 3.42 -10.86 29.19
N SER A 299 3.09 -11.73 30.15
CA SER A 299 3.98 -12.10 31.25
C SER A 299 4.98 -13.20 30.86
N GLU A 300 6.03 -13.37 31.66
CA GLU A 300 7.05 -14.42 31.49
C GLU A 300 6.45 -15.83 31.36
N ASP A 301 5.42 -16.16 32.13
CA ASP A 301 4.77 -17.48 32.07
C ASP A 301 4.19 -17.79 30.69
N VAL A 302 3.59 -16.77 30.06
CA VAL A 302 3.06 -16.87 28.69
C VAL A 302 4.19 -16.93 27.68
N ARG A 303 5.29 -16.19 27.90
CA ARG A 303 6.49 -16.20 27.05
C ARG A 303 7.05 -17.61 26.89
N VAL A 304 7.13 -18.38 27.98
CA VAL A 304 7.67 -19.76 27.96
C VAL A 304 6.77 -20.70 27.15
N SER A 305 5.45 -20.47 27.17
CA SER A 305 4.48 -21.24 26.38
C SER A 305 4.35 -20.77 24.92
N PHE A 306 4.92 -19.61 24.57
CA PHE A 306 4.77 -19.01 23.26
C PHE A 306 5.60 -19.79 22.21
N PRO A 307 5.13 -19.88 20.95
CA PRO A 307 5.84 -20.62 19.91
C PRO A 307 7.28 -20.12 19.73
N PRO A 308 8.28 -21.01 19.57
CA PRO A 308 9.68 -20.61 19.38
C PRO A 308 9.92 -19.68 18.19
N LYS A 309 9.05 -19.73 17.18
CA LYS A 309 9.12 -18.84 16.01
C LYS A 309 8.82 -17.37 16.33
N LEU A 310 8.17 -17.09 17.46
CA LEU A 310 7.84 -15.72 17.88
C LEU A 310 8.89 -15.11 18.83
N THR A 311 9.83 -15.93 19.31
CA THR A 311 10.96 -15.50 20.14
C THR A 311 11.78 -14.35 19.55
N PRO A 312 12.06 -14.29 18.23
CA PRO A 312 12.80 -13.17 17.64
C PRO A 312 12.10 -11.82 17.78
N PHE A 313 10.78 -11.78 17.97
CA PHE A 313 10.01 -10.55 18.09
C PHE A 313 9.76 -10.10 19.53
N LEU A 314 10.20 -10.91 20.52
CA LEU A 314 9.98 -10.62 21.93
C LEU A 314 10.99 -9.61 22.45
N HIS A 315 10.48 -8.49 22.94
CA HIS A 315 11.29 -7.45 23.60
C HIS A 315 10.78 -7.21 25.02
N PRO A 316 11.65 -7.00 26.01
CA PRO A 316 11.21 -6.60 27.34
C PRO A 316 10.46 -5.25 27.25
N ASP A 317 9.31 -5.13 27.92
CA ASP A 317 8.49 -3.91 27.91
C ASP A 317 9.29 -2.70 28.41
N ARG A 318 10.13 -2.93 29.43
CA ARG A 318 11.10 -1.99 30.00
C ARG A 318 12.29 -2.77 30.53
N GLU A 319 13.42 -2.10 30.70
CA GLU A 319 14.60 -2.69 31.33
C GLU A 319 14.26 -3.18 32.75
N GLY A 320 14.49 -4.47 33.02
CA GLY A 320 14.14 -5.13 34.29
C GLY A 320 12.66 -5.52 34.45
N SER A 321 11.82 -5.32 33.43
CA SER A 321 10.40 -5.76 33.46
C SER A 321 10.27 -7.28 33.27
N SER A 322 9.33 -7.89 33.98
CA SER A 322 8.88 -9.28 33.75
C SER A 322 7.81 -9.39 32.66
N LEU A 323 7.50 -8.28 31.98
CA LEU A 323 6.57 -8.21 30.87
C LEU A 323 7.33 -8.07 29.55
N TYR A 324 6.81 -8.75 28.53
CA TYR A 324 7.37 -8.79 27.20
C TYR A 324 6.36 -8.25 26.20
N THR A 325 6.88 -7.70 25.10
CA THR A 325 6.11 -7.08 24.05
C THR A 325 6.47 -7.64 22.67
N ILE A 326 5.49 -7.63 21.77
CA ILE A 326 5.65 -7.94 20.35
C ILE A 326 4.90 -6.88 19.54
N SER A 327 5.60 -6.19 18.64
CA SER A 327 4.95 -5.31 17.65
C SER A 327 4.28 -6.17 16.58
N LEU A 328 2.95 -6.05 16.43
CA LEU A 328 2.25 -6.79 15.38
C LEU A 328 2.63 -6.30 13.97
N ILE A 329 3.07 -5.05 13.84
CA ILE A 329 3.51 -4.50 12.55
C ILE A 329 4.80 -5.17 12.10
N TYR A 330 5.81 -5.24 12.98
CA TYR A 330 7.10 -5.86 12.65
C TYR A 330 6.98 -7.37 12.46
N TRP A 331 6.16 -8.04 13.28
CA TRP A 331 5.91 -9.46 13.07
C TRP A 331 5.21 -9.73 11.73
N SER A 332 4.20 -8.93 11.37
CA SER A 332 3.55 -9.04 10.04
C SER A 332 4.55 -8.81 8.91
N GLU A 333 5.43 -7.82 9.05
CA GLU A 333 6.41 -7.50 8.02
C GLU A 333 7.40 -8.64 7.80
N ASP A 334 7.99 -9.18 8.87
CA ASP A 334 8.96 -10.27 8.78
C ASP A 334 8.33 -11.56 8.23
N GLU A 335 7.15 -11.93 8.75
CA GLU A 335 6.53 -13.19 8.35
C GLU A 335 5.85 -13.10 6.97
N LEU A 336 5.13 -12.01 6.68
CA LEU A 336 4.32 -11.88 5.46
C LEU A 336 5.04 -11.12 4.34
N GLY A 337 6.17 -10.47 4.61
CA GLY A 337 6.82 -9.55 3.69
C GLY A 337 6.08 -8.22 3.52
N THR A 338 5.10 -7.91 4.38
CA THR A 338 4.33 -6.66 4.31
C THR A 338 3.85 -6.19 5.69
N PRO A 339 3.84 -4.87 5.94
CA PRO A 339 3.25 -4.32 7.15
C PRO A 339 1.76 -4.69 7.29
N LEU A 340 1.33 -4.83 8.53
CA LEU A 340 -0.05 -5.17 8.87
C LEU A 340 -1.05 -4.14 8.33
N TYR A 341 -2.21 -4.60 7.84
CA TYR A 341 -3.28 -3.70 7.38
C TYR A 341 -3.68 -2.73 8.51
N PRO A 342 -3.51 -1.40 8.33
CA PRO A 342 -3.35 -0.51 9.46
C PRO A 342 -4.70 0.04 9.95
N GLU A 343 -5.53 -0.84 10.49
CA GLU A 343 -6.84 -0.49 11.02
C GLU A 343 -7.13 -1.26 12.31
N GLU A 344 -7.68 -0.56 13.30
CA GLU A 344 -7.96 -1.11 14.63
C GLU A 344 -8.77 -2.42 14.56
N ARG A 345 -9.76 -2.49 13.67
CA ARG A 345 -10.59 -3.70 13.48
C ARG A 345 -9.77 -4.93 13.02
N VAL A 346 -8.70 -4.73 12.25
CA VAL A 346 -7.80 -5.84 11.85
C VAL A 346 -6.97 -6.27 13.05
N TYR A 347 -6.42 -5.32 13.80
CA TYR A 347 -5.63 -5.60 14.99
C TYR A 347 -6.42 -6.38 16.04
N LEU A 348 -7.67 -5.99 16.27
CA LEU A 348 -8.59 -6.70 17.16
C LEU A 348 -8.90 -8.11 16.67
N LYS A 349 -9.09 -8.32 15.35
CA LYS A 349 -9.32 -9.65 14.79
C LYS A 349 -8.07 -10.54 14.92
N VAL A 350 -6.88 -9.99 14.67
CA VAL A 350 -5.59 -10.69 14.90
C VAL A 350 -5.50 -11.10 16.36
N PHE A 351 -5.65 -10.15 17.29
CA PHE A 351 -5.58 -10.41 18.73
C PHE A 351 -6.56 -11.49 19.19
N ARG A 352 -7.83 -11.43 18.77
CA ARG A 352 -8.84 -12.45 19.09
C ARG A 352 -8.45 -13.83 18.55
N ALA A 353 -7.90 -13.90 17.34
CA ALA A 353 -7.43 -15.16 16.78
C ALA A 353 -6.27 -15.76 17.60
N LEU A 354 -5.39 -14.92 18.15
CA LEU A 354 -4.31 -15.37 19.04
C LEU A 354 -4.86 -15.85 20.40
N CYS A 355 -5.80 -15.12 21.00
CA CYS A 355 -6.46 -15.55 22.24
C CYS A 355 -7.17 -16.92 22.08
N GLN A 356 -7.82 -17.15 20.94
CA GLN A 356 -8.46 -18.44 20.64
C GLN A 356 -7.44 -19.56 20.43
N ARG A 357 -6.30 -19.24 19.81
CA ARG A 357 -5.23 -20.21 19.55
C ARG A 357 -4.44 -20.57 20.81
N TRP A 358 -4.32 -19.66 21.76
CA TRP A 358 -3.64 -19.87 23.03
C TRP A 358 -4.53 -19.47 24.22
N PRO A 359 -5.55 -20.29 24.55
CA PRO A 359 -6.44 -20.01 25.68
C PRO A 359 -5.71 -19.93 27.04
N GLU A 360 -4.54 -20.56 27.14
CA GLU A 360 -3.71 -20.55 28.35
C GLU A 360 -2.97 -19.22 28.55
N ALA A 361 -2.89 -18.38 27.51
CA ALA A 361 -2.28 -17.06 27.55
C ALA A 361 -3.20 -16.00 28.19
N LYS A 362 -3.68 -16.27 29.42
CA LYS A 362 -4.66 -15.43 30.14
C LYS A 362 -4.18 -14.00 30.40
N THR A 363 -2.86 -13.77 30.40
CA THR A 363 -2.23 -12.45 30.58
C THR A 363 -1.81 -11.81 29.26
N LEU A 364 -2.22 -12.37 28.12
CA LEU A 364 -2.00 -11.75 26.82
C LEU A 364 -2.93 -10.54 26.66
N GLU A 365 -2.32 -9.39 26.41
CA GLU A 365 -3.00 -8.11 26.25
C GLU A 365 -2.59 -7.48 24.93
N LEU A 366 -3.50 -6.73 24.32
CA LEU A 366 -3.22 -5.82 23.22
C LEU A 366 -3.17 -4.39 23.77
N LEU A 367 -1.98 -3.79 23.71
CA LEU A 367 -1.79 -2.36 23.84
C LEU A 367 -2.08 -1.72 22.47
N LEU A 368 -3.20 -1.03 22.38
CA LEU A 368 -3.63 -0.33 21.18
C LEU A 368 -3.54 1.18 21.39
N THR A 369 -2.51 1.78 20.82
CA THR A 369 -2.44 3.24 20.72
C THR A 369 -3.19 3.65 19.45
N PRO A 370 -4.30 4.42 19.55
CA PRO A 370 -5.05 4.84 18.37
C PRO A 370 -4.22 5.81 17.52
N ARG A 371 -4.70 6.11 16.31
CA ARG A 371 -4.12 7.18 15.48
C ARG A 371 -4.08 8.49 16.29
N PRO A 372 -2.92 9.15 16.40
CA PRO A 372 -2.82 10.39 17.18
C PRO A 372 -3.65 11.51 16.55
N ASP A 373 -4.10 12.44 17.39
CA ASP A 373 -4.72 13.66 16.90
C ASP A 373 -3.73 14.41 16.01
N ARG A 374 -4.23 14.93 14.90
CA ARG A 374 -3.42 15.56 13.87
C ARG A 374 -2.75 16.85 14.33
N TRP A 375 -3.42 17.58 15.21
CA TRP A 375 -3.05 18.93 15.62
C TRP A 375 -2.40 18.97 16.99
N THR A 376 -2.67 18.01 17.87
CA THR A 376 -2.01 17.92 19.18
C THR A 376 -0.93 16.84 19.22
N GLY A 377 -1.03 15.82 18.36
CA GLY A 377 -0.17 14.63 18.40
C GLY A 377 -0.51 13.66 19.53
N GLU A 378 -1.55 13.94 20.31
CA GLU A 378 -1.92 13.14 21.48
C GLU A 378 -2.64 11.84 21.07
N ALA A 379 -2.30 10.75 21.75
CA ALA A 379 -3.00 9.47 21.67
C ALA A 379 -2.96 8.80 23.04
N THR A 380 -4.06 8.15 23.45
CA THR A 380 -4.11 7.39 24.70
C THR A 380 -4.19 5.91 24.39
N THR A 381 -3.17 5.16 24.84
CA THR A 381 -3.12 3.71 24.70
C THR A 381 -4.24 3.03 25.47
N LYS A 382 -4.96 2.14 24.81
CA LYS A 382 -5.98 1.26 25.41
C LYS A 382 -5.36 -0.11 25.64
N VAL A 383 -5.65 -0.71 26.79
CA VAL A 383 -5.27 -2.09 27.09
C VAL A 383 -6.50 -2.97 26.88
N ILE A 384 -6.35 -4.03 26.09
CA ILE A 384 -7.42 -4.95 25.75
C ILE A 384 -6.97 -6.35 26.11
N SER A 385 -7.65 -7.00 27.05
CA SER A 385 -7.37 -8.36 27.48
C SER A 385 -8.13 -9.38 26.64
N CYS A 386 -7.69 -10.65 26.64
CA CYS A 386 -8.46 -11.72 26.02
C CYS A 386 -9.87 -11.82 26.64
N PRO A 387 -10.91 -12.10 25.84
CA PRO A 387 -12.26 -12.28 26.36
C PRO A 387 -12.32 -13.47 27.32
N GLU A 388 -13.09 -13.34 28.39
CA GLU A 388 -13.39 -14.47 29.29
C GLU A 388 -14.17 -15.53 28.50
N SER A 389 -13.70 -16.77 28.57
CA SER A 389 -14.22 -17.93 27.81
C SER A 389 -15.57 -18.42 28.29
#